data_AF-A0A928PHD3-F1
#
_entry.id   AF-A0A928PHD3-F1
#
_cell.length_a   1.000
_cell.length_b   1.000
_cell.length_c   1.000
_cell.angle_alpha   90.00
_cell.angle_beta   90.00
_cell.angle_gamma   90.00
#
_symmetry.space_group_name_H-M   'P 1'
#
loop_
_entity.id
_entity.type
_entity.pdbx_description
1 polymer ?
#
loop_
_entity_poly.entity_id
_entity_poly.type
_entity_poly.pdbx_seq_one_letter_code
_entity_poly.pdbx_strand_id
1 'polypeptide(L)'
;MNRIVYLFELDSARKYDFKNKDTVYKTEGVHAMFHEIIDNGNIVAISMNQLTDSQFFDQILRDDYAYPIILELFKIGALRVNLFGNIRTASQYIQNAIAKCLCKNDDSFKFSNLPVQYHEKQLLTTLYHALRNSDLSELQELCETNTDPRYQRIYRYVNMILALSVNETSNIPAKKSNKTQNKPNSENKDFIWFLYKICNILKEHNFQDKEFADKVLLAIKEIEVRDTLITDGRINRSNWLYNKDDSKALSPIAEEIVNLAYNYVIEYGINGVSKHYSDEDFETSFKADLINRFMLYTGRTDETTTAKPLPKRILRKALRFAKYKQRMNKKSETQNCQSPALQYEKDYRKDMLRWNLRVTGMSFIYLIITALYTGLFFTMEFIMGFTENYLPTILSNPIYSAILSIFIIGLLGSAINVLLQKILKTSIPDILECVVNFIVYIIDAISIIFKRDKRRGKYESYRLY
;
A
#
# COMPACT_ATOMS: atom_id res chain seq x y z
N MET A 1 7.31 -5.55 11.47
CA MET A 1 6.46 -4.83 12.44
C MET A 1 4.99 -5.17 12.17
N ASN A 2 4.04 -4.57 12.88
CA ASN A 2 2.60 -4.66 12.57
C ASN A 2 1.94 -3.27 12.63
N ARG A 3 2.73 -2.18 12.48
CA ARG A 3 2.19 -0.82 12.53
C ARG A 3 1.37 -0.56 11.28
N ILE A 4 0.26 0.13 11.46
CA ILE A 4 -0.54 0.67 10.38
C ILE A 4 0.04 2.04 10.06
N VAL A 5 0.40 2.30 8.81
CA VAL A 5 1.05 3.56 8.39
C VAL A 5 0.30 4.16 7.23
N TYR A 6 0.12 5.47 7.23
CA TYR A 6 -0.50 6.20 6.12
C TYR A 6 0.60 6.93 5.33
N LEU A 7 0.55 6.83 4.01
CA LEU A 7 1.56 7.43 3.14
C LEU A 7 0.96 8.62 2.40
N PHE A 8 1.50 9.81 2.66
CA PHE A 8 1.09 11.03 1.96
C PHE A 8 1.52 10.96 0.49
N GLU A 9 2.53 10.14 0.16
CA GLU A 9 3.14 9.99 -1.16
C GLU A 9 2.22 9.27 -2.16
N LEU A 10 1.18 8.61 -1.65
CA LEU A 10 0.17 7.95 -2.46
C LEU A 10 -1.04 8.85 -2.77
N ASP A 11 -1.09 10.06 -2.23
CA ASP A 11 -2.22 10.97 -2.40
C ASP A 11 -2.31 11.59 -3.81
N SER A 12 -3.55 11.88 -4.23
CA SER A 12 -3.94 12.19 -5.61
C SER A 12 -3.69 13.63 -6.05
N ALA A 13 -3.69 14.60 -5.14
CA ALA A 13 -3.49 16.00 -5.53
C ALA A 13 -2.03 16.43 -5.57
N ARG A 14 -1.07 15.50 -5.48
CA ARG A 14 0.30 15.79 -5.91
C ARG A 14 0.34 15.87 -7.43
N LYS A 15 -0.05 17.03 -7.97
CA LYS A 15 0.38 17.46 -9.31
C LYS A 15 1.66 18.24 -9.09
N TYR A 16 2.80 17.79 -9.60
CA TYR A 16 3.90 18.74 -9.78
C TYR A 16 4.54 18.59 -11.14
N ASP A 17 4.12 19.49 -12.03
CA ASP A 17 4.87 19.88 -13.20
C ASP A 17 5.77 21.06 -12.83
N PHE A 18 7.09 20.85 -12.89
CA PHE A 18 8.00 21.95 -13.16
C PHE A 18 8.87 21.57 -14.36
N LYS A 19 8.21 21.61 -15.52
CA LYS A 19 8.69 21.56 -16.91
C LYS A 19 9.24 20.24 -17.47
N ASN A 20 9.48 19.18 -16.68
CA ASN A 20 9.69 17.79 -17.15
C ASN A 20 10.03 16.83 -15.99
N LYS A 21 9.09 16.52 -15.08
CA LYS A 21 9.32 15.62 -13.93
C LYS A 21 8.13 14.72 -13.54
N ASP A 22 7.23 14.39 -14.47
CA ASP A 22 6.10 13.48 -14.24
C ASP A 22 6.49 12.06 -13.78
N THR A 23 7.75 11.65 -13.95
CA THR A 23 8.22 10.30 -13.63
C THR A 23 8.77 10.15 -12.21
N VAL A 24 9.26 11.23 -11.57
CA VAL A 24 10.04 11.15 -10.30
C VAL A 24 9.17 10.71 -9.12
N TYR A 25 8.03 11.37 -8.93
CA TYR A 25 7.14 11.09 -7.80
C TYR A 25 6.29 9.82 -7.99
N LYS A 26 6.02 9.41 -9.24
CA LYS A 26 5.41 8.11 -9.55
C LYS A 26 6.17 6.96 -8.89
N THR A 27 7.48 7.11 -8.75
CA THR A 27 8.35 6.10 -8.15
C THR A 27 8.55 6.28 -6.65
N GLU A 28 8.42 7.48 -6.10
CA GLU A 28 8.60 7.72 -4.67
C GLU A 28 7.47 7.11 -3.83
N GLY A 29 6.20 7.31 -4.18
CA GLY A 29 5.09 6.69 -3.43
C GLY A 29 5.14 5.16 -3.46
N VAL A 30 5.55 4.60 -4.61
CA VAL A 30 5.81 3.18 -4.79
C VAL A 30 6.95 2.71 -3.88
N HIS A 31 8.08 3.44 -3.90
CA HIS A 31 9.25 3.12 -3.09
C HIS A 31 8.94 3.23 -1.60
N ALA A 32 8.19 4.25 -1.17
CA ALA A 32 7.72 4.41 0.21
C ALA A 32 6.84 3.22 0.62
N MET A 33 5.84 2.88 -0.18
CA MET A 33 4.95 1.74 0.09
C MET A 33 5.74 0.43 0.21
N PHE A 34 6.65 0.15 -0.72
CA PHE A 34 7.44 -1.08 -0.66
C PHE A 34 8.52 -1.04 0.42
N HIS A 35 9.07 0.11 0.77
CA HIS A 35 9.96 0.24 1.91
C HIS A 35 9.22 -0.13 3.20
N GLU A 36 8.00 0.38 3.37
CA GLU A 36 7.17 0.04 4.53
C GLU A 36 6.85 -1.46 4.58
N ILE A 37 6.53 -2.09 3.45
CA ILE A 37 6.20 -3.53 3.42
C ILE A 37 7.45 -4.42 3.57
N ILE A 38 8.54 -4.12 2.83
CA ILE A 38 9.72 -4.99 2.74
C ILE A 38 10.66 -4.74 3.91
N ASP A 39 11.04 -3.49 4.14
CA ASP A 39 12.12 -3.14 5.06
C ASP A 39 11.62 -2.96 6.50
N ASN A 40 10.38 -2.52 6.68
CA ASN A 40 9.78 -2.32 8.02
C ASN A 40 8.78 -3.43 8.37
N GLY A 41 8.20 -4.08 7.37
CA GLY A 41 7.13 -5.05 7.56
C GLY A 41 5.88 -4.40 8.14
N ASN A 42 5.62 -3.12 7.86
CA ASN A 42 4.41 -2.41 8.27
C ASN A 42 3.21 -2.80 7.38
N ILE A 43 2.03 -2.34 7.76
CA ILE A 43 0.79 -2.44 7.00
C ILE A 43 0.51 -1.04 6.47
N VAL A 44 0.33 -0.90 5.16
CA VAL A 44 0.04 0.41 4.57
C VAL A 44 -1.48 0.60 4.52
N ALA A 45 -1.94 1.66 5.18
CA ALA A 45 -3.32 2.10 5.13
C ALA A 45 -3.55 2.94 3.86
N ILE A 46 -4.62 2.61 3.15
CA ILE A 46 -5.06 3.27 1.92
C ILE A 46 -6.40 3.92 2.20
N SER A 47 -6.53 5.23 1.98
CA SER A 47 -7.83 5.88 2.08
C SER A 47 -8.69 5.59 0.84
N MET A 48 -10.02 5.70 0.96
CA MET A 48 -10.93 5.53 -0.19
C MET A 48 -10.62 6.52 -1.32
N ASN A 49 -10.18 7.74 -0.97
CA ASN A 49 -9.79 8.77 -1.93
C ASN A 49 -8.47 8.41 -2.62
N GLN A 50 -7.49 7.85 -1.91
CA GLN A 50 -6.28 7.32 -2.57
C GLN A 50 -6.63 6.18 -3.53
N LEU A 51 -7.53 5.28 -3.15
CA LEU A 51 -7.92 4.15 -3.98
C LEU A 51 -8.64 4.56 -5.28
N THR A 52 -9.37 5.68 -5.26
CA THR A 52 -10.17 6.19 -6.39
C THR A 52 -9.44 7.21 -7.25
N ASP A 53 -8.74 8.14 -6.61
CA ASP A 53 -8.20 9.33 -7.26
C ASP A 53 -6.68 9.30 -7.37
N SER A 54 -5.95 8.32 -6.84
CA SER A 54 -4.48 8.33 -6.96
C SER A 54 -3.99 7.91 -8.34
N GLN A 55 -3.05 8.67 -8.90
CA GLN A 55 -2.35 8.29 -10.13
C GLN A 55 -1.55 6.99 -9.98
N PHE A 56 -1.15 6.65 -8.75
CA PHE A 56 -0.47 5.40 -8.44
C PHE A 56 -1.35 4.19 -8.78
N PHE A 57 -2.62 4.20 -8.36
CA PHE A 57 -3.53 3.10 -8.65
C PHE A 57 -3.94 3.07 -10.13
N ASP A 58 -4.11 4.21 -10.82
CA ASP A 58 -4.32 4.21 -12.27
C ASP A 58 -3.19 3.50 -13.03
N GLN A 59 -1.93 3.73 -12.65
CA GLN A 59 -0.79 3.03 -13.26
C GLN A 59 -0.80 1.53 -12.98
N ILE A 60 -1.11 1.13 -11.74
CA ILE A 60 -1.23 -0.28 -11.38
C ILE A 60 -2.31 -0.97 -12.21
N LEU A 61 -3.45 -0.32 -12.42
CA LEU A 61 -4.55 -0.88 -13.20
C LEU A 61 -4.19 -1.06 -14.68
N ARG A 62 -3.28 -0.24 -15.21
CA ARG A 62 -2.75 -0.36 -16.58
C ARG A 62 -1.67 -1.44 -16.73
N ASP A 63 -0.97 -1.80 -15.65
CA ASP A 63 0.15 -2.73 -15.69
C ASP A 63 -0.29 -4.17 -15.35
N ASP A 64 -0.22 -5.05 -16.37
CA ASP A 64 -0.58 -6.47 -16.30
C ASP A 64 0.20 -7.26 -15.24
N TYR A 65 1.40 -6.81 -14.92
CA TYR A 65 2.28 -7.43 -13.96
C TYR A 65 2.06 -6.88 -12.54
N ALA A 66 1.85 -5.58 -12.40
CA ALA A 66 1.67 -4.94 -11.09
C ALA A 66 0.29 -5.22 -10.50
N TYR A 67 -0.77 -5.18 -11.32
CA TYR A 67 -2.15 -5.39 -10.88
C TYR A 67 -2.36 -6.64 -10.02
N PRO A 68 -2.02 -7.87 -10.48
CA PRO A 68 -2.25 -9.07 -9.69
C PRO A 68 -1.45 -9.07 -8.39
N ILE A 69 -0.26 -8.47 -8.38
CA ILE A 69 0.59 -8.39 -7.18
C ILE A 69 -0.05 -7.47 -6.13
N ILE A 70 -0.52 -6.30 -6.53
CA ILE A 70 -1.17 -5.33 -5.63
C ILE A 70 -2.47 -5.92 -5.08
N LEU A 71 -3.27 -6.57 -5.94
CA LEU A 71 -4.49 -7.26 -5.53
C LEU A 71 -4.20 -8.32 -4.45
N GLU A 72 -3.14 -9.12 -4.63
CA GLU A 72 -2.72 -10.10 -3.63
C GLU A 72 -2.20 -9.45 -2.35
N LEU A 73 -1.49 -8.32 -2.41
CA LEU A 73 -1.04 -7.59 -1.22
C LEU A 73 -2.22 -7.10 -0.35
N PHE A 74 -3.32 -6.69 -0.99
CA PHE A 74 -4.56 -6.41 -0.27
C PHE A 74 -5.18 -7.67 0.33
N LYS A 75 -5.26 -8.77 -0.43
CA LYS A 75 -5.87 -10.03 0.05
C LYS A 75 -5.16 -10.63 1.26
N ILE A 76 -3.85 -10.41 1.39
CA ILE A 76 -3.06 -10.87 2.53
C ILE A 76 -2.96 -9.83 3.66
N GLY A 77 -3.60 -8.67 3.48
CA GLY A 77 -3.70 -7.60 4.48
C GLY A 77 -2.41 -6.80 4.70
N ALA A 78 -1.49 -6.78 3.75
CA ALA A 78 -0.31 -5.91 3.75
C ALA A 78 -0.65 -4.48 3.30
N LEU A 79 -1.60 -4.37 2.37
CA LEU A 79 -2.33 -3.15 2.07
C LEU A 79 -3.74 -3.28 2.66
N ARG A 80 -4.25 -2.22 3.28
CA ARG A 80 -5.61 -2.22 3.83
C ARG A 80 -6.32 -0.90 3.59
N VAL A 81 -7.59 -0.99 3.21
CA VAL A 81 -8.46 0.16 2.98
C VAL A 81 -9.03 0.64 4.31
N ASN A 82 -8.90 1.94 4.59
CA ASN A 82 -9.54 2.56 5.74
C ASN A 82 -11.03 2.78 5.47
N LEU A 83 -11.89 2.17 6.28
CA LEU A 83 -13.33 2.41 6.23
C LEU A 83 -13.69 3.71 6.95
N PHE A 84 -14.72 4.40 6.47
CA PHE A 84 -15.15 5.69 7.00
C PHE A 84 -16.64 5.69 7.37
N GLY A 85 -16.95 6.22 8.56
CA GLY A 85 -18.32 6.38 9.04
C GLY A 85 -19.10 5.06 9.09
N ASN A 86 -20.29 5.05 8.49
CA ASN A 86 -21.17 3.88 8.43
C ASN A 86 -20.90 2.96 7.23
N ILE A 87 -19.89 3.27 6.41
CA ILE A 87 -19.55 2.50 5.21
C ILE A 87 -18.81 1.23 5.64
N ARG A 88 -19.32 0.08 5.20
CA ARG A 88 -18.83 -1.24 5.60
C ARG A 88 -17.86 -1.83 4.58
N THR A 89 -17.93 -1.43 3.32
CA THR A 89 -17.08 -1.97 2.24
C THR A 89 -16.67 -0.92 1.22
N ALA A 90 -15.58 -1.17 0.50
CA ALA A 90 -15.16 -0.34 -0.63
C ALA A 90 -16.22 -0.31 -1.74
N SER A 91 -16.88 -1.44 -2.02
CA SER A 91 -17.98 -1.52 -2.98
C SER A 91 -19.13 -0.57 -2.60
N GLN A 92 -19.54 -0.54 -1.32
CA GLN A 92 -20.56 0.38 -0.85
C GLN A 92 -20.15 1.85 -1.03
N TYR A 93 -18.88 2.19 -0.76
CA TYR A 93 -18.37 3.55 -0.98
C TYR A 93 -18.53 3.98 -2.45
N ILE A 94 -18.09 3.13 -3.39
CA ILE A 94 -18.14 3.43 -4.82
C ILE A 94 -19.57 3.44 -5.34
N GLN A 95 -20.42 2.51 -4.90
CA GLN A 95 -21.85 2.53 -5.23
C GLN A 95 -22.51 3.85 -4.82
N ASN A 96 -22.19 4.38 -3.64
CA ASN A 96 -22.70 5.67 -3.19
C ASN A 96 -22.20 6.83 -4.07
N ALA A 97 -20.92 6.80 -4.47
CA ALA A 97 -20.34 7.80 -5.38
C ALA A 97 -21.01 7.77 -6.76
N ILE A 98 -21.21 6.58 -7.34
CA ILE A 98 -21.90 6.39 -8.61
C ILE A 98 -23.37 6.84 -8.51
N ALA A 99 -24.07 6.48 -7.43
CA ALA A 99 -25.46 6.88 -7.22
C ALA A 99 -25.62 8.41 -7.21
N LYS A 100 -24.68 9.15 -6.60
CA LYS A 100 -24.66 10.61 -6.68
C LYS A 100 -24.52 11.12 -8.11
N CYS A 101 -23.67 10.49 -8.92
CA CYS A 101 -23.54 10.84 -10.33
C CYS A 101 -24.81 10.52 -11.12
N LEU A 102 -25.53 9.44 -10.82
CA LEU A 102 -26.76 9.08 -11.54
C LEU A 102 -27.95 9.99 -11.18
N CYS A 103 -27.94 10.62 -10.00
CA CYS A 103 -28.93 11.62 -9.60
C CYS A 103 -28.76 12.94 -10.39
N LYS A 104 -29.86 13.70 -10.57
CA LYS A 104 -29.88 14.97 -11.31
C LYS A 104 -29.31 16.18 -10.55
N ASN A 105 -28.65 15.97 -9.41
CA ASN A 105 -28.15 17.07 -8.58
C ASN A 105 -26.73 17.49 -9.03
N ASP A 106 -26.42 18.78 -8.92
CA ASP A 106 -25.11 19.38 -9.27
C ASP A 106 -23.93 18.87 -8.41
N ASP A 107 -24.16 17.99 -7.44
CA ASP A 107 -23.14 17.42 -6.55
C ASP A 107 -22.60 16.08 -7.09
N SER A 108 -22.19 16.09 -8.37
CA SER A 108 -21.65 14.90 -9.05
C SER A 108 -20.25 14.57 -8.52
N PHE A 109 -20.04 13.33 -8.08
CA PHE A 109 -18.73 12.85 -7.70
C PHE A 109 -17.81 12.81 -8.93
N LYS A 110 -16.61 13.39 -8.83
CA LYS A 110 -15.61 13.35 -9.90
C LYS A 110 -14.63 12.22 -9.64
N PHE A 111 -14.64 11.20 -10.49
CA PHE A 111 -13.56 10.22 -10.51
C PHE A 111 -12.38 10.82 -11.25
N SER A 112 -11.32 11.19 -10.53
CA SER A 112 -10.21 11.94 -11.13
C SER A 112 -9.32 11.04 -12.02
N ASN A 113 -9.16 9.77 -11.61
CA ASN A 113 -8.24 8.83 -12.26
C ASN A 113 -8.89 7.51 -12.69
N LEU A 114 -10.17 7.29 -12.37
CA LEU A 114 -10.94 6.25 -13.04
C LEU A 114 -11.35 6.78 -14.41
N PRO A 115 -11.20 6.01 -15.50
CA PRO A 115 -11.61 6.47 -16.81
C PRO A 115 -13.12 6.28 -16.94
N VAL A 116 -13.93 6.94 -16.11
CA VAL A 116 -15.39 7.01 -16.20
C VAL A 116 -15.81 8.42 -15.82
N GLN A 117 -16.45 9.11 -16.75
CA GLN A 117 -16.96 10.46 -16.55
C GLN A 117 -18.36 10.43 -15.94
N TYR A 118 -18.69 11.47 -15.17
CA TYR A 118 -19.98 11.60 -14.49
C TYR A 118 -21.19 11.64 -15.45
N HIS A 119 -20.96 11.99 -16.73
CA HIS A 119 -21.98 12.05 -17.76
C HIS A 119 -22.21 10.71 -18.49
N GLU A 120 -21.33 9.72 -18.35
CA GLU A 120 -21.46 8.40 -18.99
C GLU A 120 -22.42 7.49 -18.19
N LYS A 121 -23.71 7.85 -18.19
CA LYS A 121 -24.73 7.21 -17.33
C LYS A 121 -24.84 5.71 -17.57
N GLN A 122 -24.78 5.25 -18.82
CA GLN A 122 -24.86 3.82 -19.14
C GLN A 122 -23.70 3.05 -18.50
N LEU A 123 -22.47 3.51 -18.71
CA LEU A 123 -21.28 2.89 -18.12
C LEU A 123 -21.34 2.93 -16.58
N LEU A 124 -21.72 4.07 -15.99
CA LEU A 124 -21.93 4.19 -14.55
C LEU A 124 -22.97 3.18 -14.02
N THR A 125 -24.06 2.96 -14.75
CA THR A 125 -25.08 1.96 -14.41
C THR A 125 -24.51 0.55 -14.48
N THR A 126 -23.72 0.20 -15.51
CA THR A 126 -23.02 -1.09 -15.61
C THR A 126 -22.07 -1.30 -14.41
N LEU A 127 -21.27 -0.29 -14.04
CA LEU A 127 -20.40 -0.36 -12.85
C LEU A 127 -21.22 -0.55 -11.56
N TYR A 128 -22.34 0.16 -11.44
CA TYR A 128 -23.22 0.04 -10.28
C TYR A 128 -23.78 -1.38 -10.14
N HIS A 129 -24.29 -1.95 -11.23
CA HIS A 129 -24.80 -3.32 -11.25
C HIS A 129 -23.70 -4.33 -10.93
N ALA A 130 -22.51 -4.17 -11.51
CA ALA A 130 -21.39 -5.05 -11.24
C ALA A 130 -21.00 -5.05 -9.75
N LEU A 131 -20.93 -3.87 -9.13
CA LEU A 131 -20.61 -3.72 -7.72
C LEU A 131 -21.71 -4.22 -6.78
N ARG A 132 -22.97 -4.03 -7.16
CA ARG A 132 -24.17 -4.42 -6.38
C ARG A 132 -24.37 -5.94 -6.41
N ASN A 133 -24.24 -6.54 -7.58
CA ASN A 133 -24.53 -7.95 -7.83
C ASN A 133 -23.28 -8.84 -7.73
N SER A 134 -22.09 -8.25 -7.59
CA SER A 134 -20.79 -8.94 -7.67
C SER A 134 -20.61 -9.72 -8.98
N ASP A 135 -21.13 -9.16 -10.07
CA ASP A 135 -21.13 -9.77 -11.40
C ASP A 135 -20.34 -8.89 -12.38
N LEU A 136 -19.29 -9.46 -12.97
CA LEU A 136 -18.42 -8.75 -13.91
C LEU A 136 -18.73 -9.07 -15.37
N SER A 137 -19.72 -9.92 -15.67
CA SER A 137 -19.97 -10.42 -17.03
C SER A 137 -20.22 -9.31 -18.05
N GLU A 138 -21.04 -8.29 -17.72
CA GLU A 138 -21.30 -7.16 -18.62
C GLU A 138 -20.03 -6.31 -18.86
N LEU A 139 -19.19 -6.14 -17.83
CA LEU A 139 -17.91 -5.45 -17.98
C LEU A 139 -16.91 -6.28 -18.79
N GLN A 140 -16.95 -7.60 -18.67
CA GLN A 140 -16.10 -8.51 -19.44
C GLN A 140 -16.50 -8.48 -20.92
N GLU A 141 -17.80 -8.56 -21.22
CA GLU A 141 -18.31 -8.42 -22.59
C GLU A 141 -17.87 -7.09 -23.20
N LEU A 142 -17.98 -5.98 -22.46
CA LEU A 142 -17.48 -4.68 -22.90
C LEU A 142 -15.97 -4.69 -23.20
N CYS A 143 -15.16 -5.46 -22.47
CA CYS A 143 -13.72 -5.60 -22.74
C CYS A 143 -13.45 -6.46 -23.99
N GLU A 144 -14.28 -7.46 -24.26
CA GLU A 144 -14.14 -8.36 -25.41
C GLU A 144 -14.61 -7.69 -26.71
N THR A 145 -15.66 -6.87 -26.65
CA THR A 145 -16.23 -6.18 -27.82
C THR A 145 -15.52 -4.87 -28.17
N ASN A 146 -14.73 -4.30 -27.25
CA ASN A 146 -14.06 -3.02 -27.46
C ASN A 146 -12.54 -3.15 -27.29
N THR A 147 -11.79 -2.57 -28.24
CA THR A 147 -10.31 -2.55 -28.18
C THR A 147 -9.75 -1.43 -27.31
N ASP A 148 -10.59 -0.55 -26.74
CA ASP A 148 -10.13 0.55 -25.91
C ASP A 148 -9.59 0.01 -24.56
N PRO A 149 -8.29 0.20 -24.23
CA PRO A 149 -7.69 -0.26 -22.98
C PRO A 149 -8.34 0.35 -21.72
N ARG A 150 -9.16 1.39 -21.89
CA ARG A 150 -10.04 1.93 -20.86
C ARG A 150 -10.94 0.89 -20.22
N TYR A 151 -11.60 0.03 -20.98
CA TYR A 151 -12.57 -0.93 -20.43
C TYR A 151 -11.87 -1.98 -19.56
N GLN A 152 -10.72 -2.48 -20.01
CA GLN A 152 -9.88 -3.38 -19.21
C GLN A 152 -9.49 -2.77 -17.86
N ARG A 153 -9.21 -1.46 -17.84
CA ARG A 153 -8.86 -0.72 -16.63
C ARG A 153 -10.05 -0.61 -15.67
N ILE A 154 -11.23 -0.33 -16.20
CA ILE A 154 -12.49 -0.29 -15.44
C ILE A 154 -12.78 -1.68 -14.85
N TYR A 155 -12.69 -2.73 -15.65
CA TYR A 155 -12.86 -4.11 -15.21
C TYR A 155 -11.92 -4.43 -14.05
N ARG A 156 -10.62 -4.14 -14.21
CA ARG A 156 -9.61 -4.35 -13.15
C ARG A 156 -9.92 -3.58 -11.88
N TYR A 157 -10.40 -2.35 -12.02
CA TYR A 157 -10.80 -1.51 -10.88
C TYR A 157 -11.97 -2.13 -10.13
N VAL A 158 -13.07 -2.45 -10.82
CA VAL A 158 -14.27 -3.04 -10.21
C VAL A 158 -13.95 -4.39 -9.56
N ASN A 159 -13.20 -5.24 -10.26
CA ASN A 159 -12.73 -6.52 -9.71
C ASN A 159 -11.89 -6.34 -8.44
N MET A 160 -11.00 -5.34 -8.41
CA MET A 160 -10.24 -5.02 -7.21
C MET A 160 -11.18 -4.56 -6.08
N ILE A 161 -12.10 -3.62 -6.33
CA ILE A 161 -13.06 -3.15 -5.32
C ILE A 161 -13.90 -4.30 -4.74
N LEU A 162 -14.35 -5.23 -5.57
CA LEU A 162 -15.08 -6.43 -5.12
C LEU A 162 -14.20 -7.33 -4.25
N ALA A 163 -12.98 -7.65 -4.69
CA ALA A 163 -12.05 -8.47 -3.93
C ALA A 163 -11.73 -7.88 -2.53
N LEU A 164 -11.59 -6.55 -2.45
CA LEU A 164 -11.37 -5.83 -1.19
C LEU A 164 -12.61 -5.86 -0.27
N SER A 165 -13.80 -5.88 -0.87
CA SER A 165 -15.07 -5.84 -0.15
C SER A 165 -15.42 -7.18 0.50
N VAL A 166 -14.94 -8.29 -0.07
CA VAL A 166 -15.16 -9.64 0.47
C VAL A 166 -14.12 -9.99 1.54
N ASN A 167 -12.90 -9.47 1.43
CA ASN A 167 -11.81 -9.88 2.29
C ASN A 167 -11.67 -8.98 3.54
N GLU A 168 -12.01 -9.50 4.71
CA GLU A 168 -11.91 -8.77 5.98
C GLU A 168 -10.48 -8.28 6.28
N THR A 169 -9.46 -9.04 5.87
CA THR A 169 -8.06 -8.68 6.12
C THR A 169 -7.60 -7.46 5.31
N SER A 170 -8.35 -7.10 4.27
CA SER A 170 -8.13 -5.92 3.44
C SER A 170 -8.68 -4.64 4.05
N ASN A 171 -9.33 -4.67 5.21
CA ASN A 171 -9.99 -3.50 5.80
C ASN A 171 -9.36 -3.08 7.14
N ILE A 172 -9.27 -1.77 7.35
CA ILE A 172 -9.09 -1.15 8.67
C ILE A 172 -10.46 -0.66 9.11
N PRO A 173 -10.96 -1.07 10.28
CA PRO A 173 -12.28 -0.68 10.74
C PRO A 173 -12.32 0.83 10.98
N ALA A 174 -13.48 1.42 10.68
CA ALA A 174 -13.71 2.84 10.91
C ALA A 174 -13.39 3.21 12.36
N LYS A 175 -12.66 4.32 12.54
CA LYS A 175 -12.37 4.87 13.86
C LYS A 175 -13.69 5.19 14.55
N LYS A 176 -13.97 4.49 15.65
CA LYS A 176 -15.18 4.74 16.44
C LYS A 176 -15.08 6.16 17.00
N SER A 177 -16.11 6.97 16.75
CA SER A 177 -16.31 8.22 17.47
C SER A 177 -16.34 7.89 18.96
N ASN A 178 -15.43 8.48 19.74
CA ASN A 178 -15.35 8.32 21.19
C ASN A 178 -16.53 9.04 21.89
N LYS A 179 -17.78 8.80 21.48
CA LYS A 179 -18.97 9.29 22.20
C LYS A 179 -19.12 8.67 23.59
N THR A 180 -18.40 7.59 23.89
CA THR A 180 -18.47 6.84 25.16
C THR A 180 -17.30 7.08 26.11
N GLN A 181 -16.31 7.90 25.75
CA GLN A 181 -15.33 8.38 26.74
C GLN A 181 -15.64 9.83 27.03
N ASN A 182 -16.21 10.10 28.20
CA ASN A 182 -16.29 11.42 28.82
C ASN A 182 -14.86 11.93 29.10
N LYS A 183 -14.09 12.25 28.07
CA LYS A 183 -12.90 13.10 28.14
C LYS A 183 -13.34 14.47 27.66
N PRO A 184 -13.53 15.45 28.57
CA PRO A 184 -14.09 16.76 28.24
C PRO A 184 -13.27 17.58 27.23
N ASN A 185 -12.04 17.15 26.89
CA ASN A 185 -11.07 17.94 26.13
C ASN A 185 -10.50 17.22 24.89
N SER A 186 -11.13 16.18 24.33
CA SER A 186 -10.65 15.66 23.05
C SER A 186 -11.13 16.57 21.92
N GLU A 187 -10.31 17.57 21.56
CA GLU A 187 -10.55 18.41 20.38
C GLU A 187 -10.83 17.53 19.16
N ASN A 188 -11.95 17.79 18.49
CA ASN A 188 -12.26 17.13 17.23
C ASN A 188 -11.36 17.74 16.15
N LYS A 189 -10.21 17.10 15.88
CA LYS A 189 -9.24 17.56 14.87
C LYS A 189 -9.74 17.26 13.46
N ASP A 190 -10.62 18.14 12.96
CA ASP A 190 -11.13 18.09 11.59
C ASP A 190 -10.21 18.86 10.62
N PHE A 191 -10.65 18.97 9.36
CA PHE A 191 -9.87 19.61 8.31
C PHE A 191 -9.60 21.09 8.57
N ILE A 192 -10.60 21.83 9.06
CA ILE A 192 -10.45 23.25 9.36
C ILE A 192 -9.48 23.44 10.53
N TRP A 193 -9.59 22.58 11.55
CA TRP A 193 -8.65 22.57 12.66
C TRP A 193 -7.20 22.38 12.18
N PHE A 194 -6.93 21.37 11.34
CA PHE A 194 -5.57 21.15 10.81
C PHE A 194 -5.12 22.29 9.91
N LEU A 195 -6.01 22.84 9.07
CA LEU A 195 -5.69 23.96 8.18
C LEU A 195 -5.22 25.18 8.97
N TYR A 196 -5.99 25.62 9.97
CA TYR A 196 -5.60 26.75 10.81
C TYR A 196 -4.35 26.47 11.64
N LYS A 197 -4.21 25.25 12.17
CA LYS A 197 -3.03 24.87 12.94
C LYS A 197 -1.76 24.96 12.11
N ILE A 198 -1.81 24.47 10.87
CA ILE A 198 -0.71 24.55 9.90
C ILE A 198 -0.41 26.01 9.58
N CYS A 199 -1.41 26.82 9.22
CA CYS A 199 -1.23 28.23 8.92
C CYS A 199 -0.53 28.97 10.08
N ASN A 200 -0.96 28.76 11.33
CA ASN A 200 -0.35 29.41 12.49
C ASN A 200 1.11 28.97 12.68
N ILE A 201 1.41 27.67 12.58
CA ILE A 201 2.78 27.17 12.70
C ILE A 201 3.69 27.77 11.62
N LEU A 202 3.21 27.86 10.37
CA LEU A 202 3.97 28.41 9.25
C LEU A 202 4.17 29.93 9.37
N LYS A 203 3.19 30.69 9.88
CA LYS A 203 3.35 32.13 10.17
C LYS A 203 4.44 32.40 11.20
N GLU A 204 4.52 31.56 12.22
CA GLU A 204 5.48 31.71 13.33
C GLU A 204 6.85 31.09 13.02
N HIS A 205 6.97 30.33 11.93
CA HIS A 205 8.22 29.66 11.58
C HIS A 205 9.23 30.64 10.97
N ASN A 206 10.44 30.66 11.51
CA ASN A 206 11.52 31.51 11.01
C ASN A 206 12.26 30.83 9.84
N PHE A 207 11.74 30.96 8.62
CA PHE A 207 12.40 30.45 7.41
C PHE A 207 13.72 31.22 7.14
N GLN A 208 14.77 30.49 6.76
CA GLN A 208 16.07 31.09 6.44
C GLN A 208 16.03 31.99 5.19
N ASP A 209 15.15 31.66 4.24
CA ASP A 209 14.96 32.43 3.00
C ASP A 209 13.76 33.36 3.15
N LYS A 210 14.05 34.67 3.11
CA LYS A 210 13.04 35.72 3.27
C LYS A 210 12.05 35.77 2.11
N GLU A 211 12.49 35.55 0.87
CA GLU A 211 11.58 35.56 -0.29
C GLU A 211 10.59 34.40 -0.20
N PHE A 212 11.04 33.25 0.27
CA PHE A 212 10.16 32.12 0.54
C PHE A 212 9.20 32.40 1.68
N ALA A 213 9.67 32.96 2.79
CA ALA A 213 8.82 33.35 3.90
C ALA A 213 7.68 34.26 3.43
N ASP A 214 7.99 35.25 2.59
CA ASP A 214 7.00 36.17 2.03
C ASP A 214 5.97 35.44 1.14
N LYS A 215 6.42 34.46 0.34
CA LYS A 215 5.52 33.61 -0.47
C LYS A 215 4.61 32.74 0.40
N VAL A 216 5.13 32.18 1.50
CA VAL A 216 4.34 31.40 2.47
C VAL A 216 3.28 32.29 3.12
N LEU A 217 3.64 33.49 3.55
CA LEU A 217 2.68 34.44 4.12
C LEU A 217 1.61 34.87 3.12
N LEU A 218 1.98 35.07 1.85
CA LEU A 218 1.01 35.36 0.79
C LEU A 218 0.05 34.18 0.57
N ALA A 219 0.56 32.96 0.50
CA ALA A 219 -0.25 31.75 0.36
C ALA A 219 -1.24 31.58 1.51
N ILE A 220 -0.84 31.88 2.75
CA ILE A 220 -1.73 31.83 3.90
C ILE A 220 -2.84 32.88 3.79
N LYS A 221 -2.53 34.10 3.34
CA LYS A 221 -3.55 35.13 3.08
C LYS A 221 -4.54 34.68 1.99
N GLU A 222 -4.08 34.01 0.93
CA GLU A 222 -4.97 33.45 -0.10
C GLU A 222 -5.96 32.44 0.50
N ILE A 223 -5.49 31.56 1.40
CA ILE A 223 -6.33 30.59 2.10
C ILE A 223 -7.35 31.31 2.99
N GLU A 224 -6.93 32.28 3.79
CA GLU A 224 -7.82 33.05 4.67
C GLU A 224 -8.91 33.80 3.88
N VAL A 225 -8.56 34.40 2.75
CA VAL A 225 -9.55 35.04 1.87
C VAL A 225 -10.52 33.99 1.33
N ARG A 226 -10.04 32.83 0.90
CA ARG A 226 -10.90 31.76 0.38
C ARG A 226 -11.83 31.18 1.45
N ASP A 227 -11.39 31.10 2.70
CA ASP A 227 -12.19 30.66 3.85
C ASP A 227 -13.47 31.49 3.98
N THR A 228 -13.36 32.82 3.84
CA THR A 228 -14.51 33.74 3.90
C THR A 228 -15.53 33.54 2.77
N LEU A 229 -15.14 32.88 1.68
CA LEU A 229 -15.98 32.64 0.50
C LEU A 229 -16.71 31.28 0.56
N ILE A 230 -16.28 30.37 1.45
CA ILE A 230 -16.89 29.04 1.59
C ILE A 230 -18.08 29.15 2.56
N THR A 231 -19.27 29.32 2.00
CA THR A 231 -20.53 29.49 2.76
C THR A 231 -21.29 28.19 3.01
N ASP A 232 -21.01 27.16 2.20
CA ASP A 232 -21.57 25.82 2.36
C ASP A 232 -20.67 25.04 3.30
N GLY A 233 -21.15 24.64 4.49
CA GLY A 233 -20.43 23.83 5.50
C GLY A 233 -19.97 22.43 5.03
N ARG A 234 -19.86 22.21 3.73
CA ARG A 234 -19.21 21.06 3.10
C ARG A 234 -17.70 21.28 3.11
N ILE A 235 -17.06 20.80 4.17
CA ILE A 235 -15.61 20.85 4.36
C ILE A 235 -14.97 19.74 3.52
N ASN A 236 -14.89 19.92 2.20
CA ASN A 236 -14.16 18.99 1.32
C ASN A 236 -12.95 19.72 0.69
N ARG A 237 -11.83 19.01 0.54
CA ARG A 237 -10.59 19.51 -0.09
C ARG A 237 -10.86 20.14 -1.46
N SER A 238 -11.79 19.57 -2.22
CA SER A 238 -12.15 20.02 -3.57
C SER A 238 -12.71 21.45 -3.60
N ASN A 239 -13.44 21.89 -2.57
CA ASN A 239 -13.93 23.27 -2.43
C ASN A 239 -12.77 24.27 -2.23
N TRP A 240 -11.68 23.81 -1.61
CA TRP A 240 -10.49 24.62 -1.40
C TRP A 240 -9.56 24.66 -2.61
N LEU A 241 -9.58 23.64 -3.47
CA LEU A 241 -8.72 23.58 -4.65
C LEU A 241 -9.41 24.16 -5.89
N TYR A 242 -10.69 23.86 -6.11
CA TYR A 242 -11.44 24.24 -7.30
C TYR A 242 -12.48 25.31 -6.96
N ASN A 243 -12.31 26.51 -7.52
CA ASN A 243 -13.40 27.48 -7.61
C ASN A 243 -14.04 27.37 -9.00
N LYS A 244 -15.32 27.71 -9.13
CA LYS A 244 -16.04 27.66 -10.43
C LYS A 244 -15.45 28.62 -11.48
N ASP A 245 -14.68 29.62 -11.04
CA ASP A 245 -13.88 30.50 -11.89
C ASP A 245 -12.40 30.10 -11.84
N ASP A 246 -11.88 29.56 -12.95
CA ASP A 246 -10.46 29.17 -13.13
C ASP A 246 -9.47 30.34 -12.92
N SER A 247 -9.95 31.59 -12.92
CA SER A 247 -9.17 32.82 -12.69
C SER A 247 -8.69 33.01 -11.25
N LYS A 248 -9.08 32.14 -10.31
CA LYS A 248 -8.71 32.21 -8.88
C LYS A 248 -8.08 30.93 -8.35
N ALA A 249 -7.32 30.17 -9.14
CA ALA A 249 -6.59 29.01 -8.62
C ALA A 249 -5.66 29.42 -7.44
N LEU A 250 -5.52 28.56 -6.43
CA LEU A 250 -4.57 28.80 -5.34
C LEU A 250 -3.15 28.82 -5.89
N SER A 251 -2.26 29.60 -5.26
CA SER A 251 -0.83 29.46 -5.52
C SER A 251 -0.35 28.04 -5.17
N PRO A 252 0.72 27.52 -5.79
CA PRO A 252 1.23 26.18 -5.51
C PRO A 252 1.54 25.94 -4.03
N ILE A 253 1.99 26.97 -3.30
CA ILE A 253 2.28 26.86 -1.87
C ILE A 253 0.97 26.76 -1.07
N ALA A 254 -0.06 27.53 -1.42
CA ALA A 254 -1.36 27.46 -0.77
C ALA A 254 -2.06 26.12 -1.02
N GLU A 255 -1.98 25.60 -2.24
CA GLU A 255 -2.43 24.24 -2.58
C GLU A 255 -1.73 23.19 -1.70
N GLU A 256 -0.42 23.32 -1.47
CA GLU A 256 0.32 22.36 -0.65
C GLU A 256 -0.05 22.40 0.83
N ILE A 257 -0.33 23.59 1.37
CA ILE A 257 -0.87 23.74 2.74
C ILE A 257 -2.22 23.00 2.86
N VAL A 258 -3.12 23.19 1.89
CA VAL A 258 -4.43 22.51 1.84
C VAL A 258 -4.26 20.99 1.71
N ASN A 259 -3.31 20.54 0.89
CA ASN A 259 -2.99 19.12 0.70
C ASN A 259 -2.44 18.47 1.98
N LEU A 260 -1.55 19.15 2.70
CA LEU A 260 -1.03 18.71 3.98
C LEU A 260 -2.15 18.61 5.03
N ALA A 261 -2.98 19.66 5.15
CA ALA A 261 -4.12 19.65 6.06
C ALA A 261 -5.03 18.45 5.80
N TYR A 262 -5.35 18.19 4.53
CA TYR A 262 -6.12 17.02 4.12
C TYR A 262 -5.46 15.70 4.54
N ASN A 263 -4.17 15.52 4.26
CA ASN A 263 -3.48 14.27 4.59
C ASN A 263 -3.39 14.03 6.10
N TYR A 264 -3.16 15.06 6.91
CA TYR A 264 -3.17 14.92 8.36
C TYR A 264 -4.53 14.53 8.92
N VAL A 265 -5.62 15.05 8.36
CA VAL A 265 -6.99 14.66 8.75
C VAL A 265 -7.24 13.19 8.42
N ILE A 266 -6.83 12.75 7.23
CA ILE A 266 -6.98 11.36 6.82
C ILE A 266 -6.16 10.46 7.73
N GLU A 267 -4.88 10.78 7.97
CA GLU A 267 -4.04 10.05 8.91
C GLU A 267 -4.69 9.98 10.29
N TYR A 268 -5.08 11.13 10.86
CA TYR A 268 -5.74 11.21 12.16
C TYR A 268 -7.02 10.37 12.22
N GLY A 269 -7.76 10.27 11.11
CA GLY A 269 -8.98 9.50 10.96
C GLY A 269 -8.79 7.98 10.85
N ILE A 270 -7.58 7.48 10.58
CA ILE A 270 -7.30 6.04 10.47
C ILE A 270 -7.19 5.42 11.86
N ASN A 271 -7.90 4.32 12.07
CA ASN A 271 -7.86 3.61 13.34
C ASN A 271 -6.52 2.87 13.54
N GLY A 272 -5.86 3.11 14.68
CA GLY A 272 -4.61 2.44 15.04
C GLY A 272 -3.40 2.83 14.19
N VAL A 273 -3.47 3.94 13.44
CA VAL A 273 -2.33 4.42 12.64
C VAL A 273 -1.18 4.85 13.56
N SER A 274 0.04 4.52 13.13
CA SER A 274 1.28 5.01 13.70
C SER A 274 1.68 6.29 13.01
N LYS A 275 1.56 7.40 13.74
CA LYS A 275 1.86 8.76 13.29
C LYS A 275 3.33 9.11 13.53
N HIS A 276 3.87 9.99 12.72
CA HIS A 276 5.22 10.54 12.89
C HIS A 276 5.33 11.64 13.96
N TYR A 277 4.19 12.08 14.49
CA TYR A 277 4.09 12.97 15.64
C TYR A 277 3.43 12.28 16.84
N SER A 278 3.75 12.77 18.04
CA SER A 278 3.25 12.27 19.31
C SER A 278 1.95 12.98 19.68
N ASP A 279 1.00 12.26 20.29
CA ASP A 279 -0.16 12.90 20.91
C ASP A 279 0.18 13.52 22.30
N GLU A 280 1.26 13.05 22.95
CA GLU A 280 1.70 13.52 24.27
C GLU A 280 2.47 14.85 24.17
N ASP A 281 3.32 14.99 23.15
CA ASP A 281 4.07 16.21 22.83
C ASP A 281 3.63 16.73 21.45
N PHE A 282 2.32 16.91 21.31
CA PHE A 282 1.71 17.23 20.02
C PHE A 282 2.29 18.51 19.42
N GLU A 283 2.37 19.60 20.18
CA GLU A 283 2.82 20.89 19.67
C GLU A 283 4.21 20.84 19.04
N THR A 284 5.18 20.28 19.77
CA THR A 284 6.58 20.24 19.31
C THR A 284 6.77 19.23 18.19
N SER A 285 6.25 18.01 18.36
CA SER A 285 6.47 16.92 17.41
C SER A 285 5.68 17.10 16.11
N PHE A 286 4.45 17.63 16.17
CA PHE A 286 3.66 17.96 14.99
C PHE A 286 4.30 19.10 14.20
N LYS A 287 4.78 20.16 14.88
CA LYS A 287 5.50 21.25 14.22
C LYS A 287 6.73 20.75 13.47
N ALA A 288 7.51 19.86 14.07
CA ALA A 288 8.69 19.29 13.42
C ALA A 288 8.32 18.48 12.16
N ASP A 289 7.38 17.53 12.27
CA ASP A 289 6.92 16.72 11.12
C ASP A 289 6.30 17.59 10.01
N LEU A 290 5.49 18.59 10.38
CA LEU A 290 4.87 19.52 9.45
C LEU A 290 5.90 20.32 8.65
N ILE A 291 6.86 20.96 9.34
CA ILE A 291 7.86 21.81 8.68
C ILE A 291 8.69 20.97 7.72
N ASN A 292 9.11 19.78 8.13
CA ASN A 292 9.91 18.94 7.25
C ASN A 292 9.13 18.51 6.00
N ARG A 293 7.87 18.05 6.15
CA ARG A 293 7.02 17.70 5.01
C ARG A 293 6.78 18.90 4.10
N PHE A 294 6.50 20.06 4.67
CA PHE A 294 6.27 21.29 3.91
C PHE A 294 7.49 21.71 3.10
N MET A 295 8.69 21.64 3.67
CA MET A 295 9.95 21.95 2.97
C MET A 295 10.26 20.94 1.86
N LEU A 296 9.99 19.65 2.10
CA LEU A 296 10.13 18.59 1.10
C LEU A 296 9.17 18.83 -0.08
N TYR A 297 7.92 19.18 0.20
CA TYR A 297 6.89 19.30 -0.83
C TYR A 297 6.97 20.61 -1.63
N THR A 298 7.58 21.64 -1.06
CA THR A 298 7.90 22.89 -1.78
C THR A 298 9.22 22.84 -2.55
N GLY A 299 9.88 21.67 -2.61
CA GLY A 299 11.03 21.42 -3.49
C GLY A 299 12.35 22.05 -3.04
N ARG A 300 12.52 22.29 -1.73
CA ARG A 300 13.73 22.90 -1.16
C ARG A 300 14.73 21.90 -0.56
N THR A 301 14.55 20.63 -0.86
CA THR A 301 15.51 19.56 -0.54
C THR A 301 16.32 19.23 -1.79
N ASP A 302 17.65 19.23 -1.70
CA ASP A 302 18.61 19.06 -2.82
C ASP A 302 18.58 17.68 -3.54
N GLU A 303 17.62 16.80 -3.26
CA GLU A 303 17.59 15.46 -3.83
C GLU A 303 16.92 15.44 -5.22
N THR A 304 17.77 15.51 -6.24
CA THR A 304 17.43 15.14 -7.62
C THR A 304 17.30 13.62 -7.74
N THR A 305 16.16 13.07 -7.30
CA THR A 305 15.88 11.65 -7.52
C THR A 305 15.49 11.44 -8.98
N THR A 306 16.37 10.81 -9.76
CA THR A 306 16.02 10.36 -11.11
C THR A 306 15.02 9.21 -11.02
N ALA A 307 13.85 9.42 -11.61
CA ALA A 307 12.79 8.43 -11.71
C ALA A 307 13.30 7.14 -12.34
N LYS A 308 13.14 6.00 -11.68
CA LYS A 308 13.43 4.68 -12.27
C LYS A 308 12.13 3.89 -12.37
N PRO A 309 11.79 3.33 -13.53
CA PRO A 309 10.56 2.55 -13.69
C PRO A 309 10.43 1.51 -12.59
N LEU A 310 9.19 1.22 -12.16
CA LEU A 310 8.88 0.24 -11.12
C LEU A 310 9.74 -1.01 -11.31
N PRO A 311 10.72 -1.28 -10.45
CA PRO A 311 11.52 -2.47 -10.63
C PRO A 311 10.60 -3.65 -10.32
N LYS A 312 10.22 -4.43 -11.34
CA LYS A 312 9.41 -5.67 -11.22
C LYS A 312 9.89 -6.56 -10.05
N ARG A 313 11.20 -6.54 -9.79
CA ARG A 313 11.86 -7.22 -8.66
C ARG A 313 11.36 -6.77 -7.28
N ILE A 314 11.07 -5.48 -7.07
CA ILE A 314 10.59 -4.92 -5.81
C ILE A 314 9.15 -5.39 -5.54
N LEU A 315 8.28 -5.33 -6.55
CA LEU A 315 6.90 -5.84 -6.48
C LEU A 315 6.83 -7.29 -5.99
N ARG A 316 7.55 -8.20 -6.68
CA ARG A 316 7.58 -9.61 -6.27
C ARG A 316 8.19 -9.81 -4.88
N LYS A 317 9.19 -9.02 -4.51
CA LYS A 317 9.82 -9.08 -3.19
C LYS A 317 8.84 -8.69 -2.08
N ALA A 318 8.07 -7.61 -2.28
CA ALA A 318 7.04 -7.18 -1.35
C ALA A 318 5.99 -8.27 -1.12
N LEU A 319 5.49 -8.89 -2.20
CA LEU A 319 4.51 -9.97 -2.10
C LEU A 319 5.07 -11.17 -1.32
N ARG A 320 6.30 -11.60 -1.60
CA ARG A 320 6.93 -12.70 -0.84
C ARG A 320 7.05 -12.37 0.64
N PHE A 321 7.54 -11.18 0.98
CA PHE A 321 7.75 -10.77 2.38
C PHE A 321 6.42 -10.65 3.12
N ALA A 322 5.39 -10.13 2.47
CA ALA A 322 4.05 -10.08 3.00
C ALA A 322 3.45 -11.49 3.20
N LYS A 323 3.65 -12.43 2.27
CA LYS A 323 3.26 -13.84 2.44
C LYS A 323 3.99 -14.51 3.60
N TYR A 324 5.29 -14.25 3.76
CA TYR A 324 6.06 -14.73 4.92
C TYR A 324 5.45 -14.22 6.23
N LYS A 325 5.15 -12.93 6.29
CA LYS A 325 4.48 -12.31 7.44
C LYS A 325 3.13 -12.94 7.74
N GLN A 326 2.29 -13.14 6.73
CA GLN A 326 0.97 -13.75 6.90
C GLN A 326 1.07 -15.19 7.41
N ARG A 327 1.98 -16.01 6.84
CA ARG A 327 2.25 -17.39 7.29
C ARG A 327 2.73 -17.44 8.74
N MET A 328 3.50 -16.44 9.20
CA MET A 328 3.92 -16.32 10.60
C MET A 328 2.77 -15.92 11.53
N ASN A 329 1.93 -14.97 11.10
CA ASN A 329 0.85 -14.42 11.93
C ASN A 329 -0.37 -15.36 12.05
N LYS A 330 -0.63 -16.25 11.07
CA LYS A 330 -1.67 -17.31 11.17
C LYS A 330 -1.50 -18.21 12.40
N LYS A 331 -0.30 -18.25 12.98
CA LYS A 331 0.02 -19.02 14.20
C LYS A 331 -0.27 -18.27 15.50
N SER A 332 -0.55 -16.97 15.41
CA SER A 332 -0.89 -16.09 16.53
C SER A 332 -2.36 -15.68 16.44
N GLU A 333 -3.24 -16.62 16.10
CA GLU A 333 -4.69 -16.44 16.21
C GLU A 333 -5.09 -16.47 17.69
N THR A 334 -4.88 -15.33 18.36
CA THR A 334 -5.56 -14.88 19.59
C THR A 334 -5.09 -13.47 20.02
N GLN A 335 -4.56 -12.65 19.11
CA GLN A 335 -4.39 -11.23 19.41
C GLN A 335 -5.14 -10.40 18.39
N ASN A 336 -6.36 -9.99 18.79
CA ASN A 336 -6.99 -8.78 18.32
C ASN A 336 -5.91 -7.73 18.07
N CYS A 337 -5.68 -7.37 16.80
CA CYS A 337 -4.81 -6.25 16.44
C CYS A 337 -5.51 -4.93 16.79
N GLN A 338 -5.73 -4.71 18.08
CA GLN A 338 -5.84 -3.40 18.69
C GLN A 338 -4.50 -3.13 19.37
N SER A 339 -3.41 -3.14 18.61
CA SER A 339 -2.19 -2.52 19.10
C SER A 339 -2.50 -1.02 19.26
N PRO A 340 -2.22 -0.41 20.42
CA PRO A 340 -2.46 1.01 20.61
C PRO A 340 -1.75 1.81 19.53
N ALA A 341 -2.31 2.95 19.13
CA ALA A 341 -1.65 3.86 18.22
C ALA A 341 -0.30 4.27 18.83
N LEU A 342 0.79 3.75 18.27
CA LEU A 342 2.15 4.04 18.70
C LEU A 342 2.72 5.11 17.77
N GLN A 343 3.42 6.08 18.33
CA GLN A 343 4.29 6.96 17.55
C GLN A 343 5.25 6.11 16.70
N TYR A 344 5.36 6.41 15.41
CA TYR A 344 6.10 5.63 14.43
C TYR A 344 7.57 5.43 14.82
N GLU A 345 8.20 6.44 15.40
CA GLU A 345 9.62 6.47 15.75
C GLU A 345 9.92 5.63 17.01
N LYS A 346 8.94 5.48 17.91
CA LYS A 346 9.12 4.80 19.20
C LYS A 346 9.51 3.35 18.99
N ASP A 347 10.64 2.90 19.52
CA ASP A 347 11.19 1.54 19.35
C ASP A 347 11.40 1.07 17.89
N TYR A 348 11.32 1.96 16.91
CA TYR A 348 11.41 1.66 15.47
C TYR A 348 12.63 0.80 15.13
N ARG A 349 13.83 1.20 15.60
CA ARG A 349 15.08 0.48 15.34
C ARG A 349 15.04 -0.96 15.85
N LYS A 350 14.50 -1.18 17.06
CA LYS A 350 14.39 -2.52 17.65
C LYS A 350 13.43 -3.37 16.85
N ASP A 351 12.29 -2.81 16.45
CA ASP A 351 11.29 -3.56 15.68
C ASP A 351 11.73 -3.90 14.26
N MET A 352 12.41 -2.95 13.59
CA MET A 352 13.00 -3.16 12.27
C MET A 352 14.08 -4.25 12.32
N LEU A 353 14.95 -4.24 13.34
CA LEU A 353 15.94 -5.31 13.53
C LEU A 353 15.28 -6.67 13.76
N ARG A 354 14.25 -6.73 14.61
CA ARG A 354 13.46 -7.96 14.83
C ARG A 354 12.83 -8.46 13.55
N TRP A 355 12.26 -7.57 12.74
CA TRP A 355 11.69 -7.91 11.44
C TRP A 355 12.75 -8.48 10.49
N ASN A 356 13.87 -7.80 10.32
CA ASN A 356 14.95 -8.25 9.44
C ASN A 356 15.51 -9.61 9.86
N LEU A 357 15.68 -9.84 11.17
CA LEU A 357 16.10 -11.15 11.70
C LEU A 357 15.08 -12.24 11.37
N ARG A 358 13.77 -11.98 11.55
CA ARG A 358 12.71 -12.93 11.22
C ARG A 358 12.69 -13.28 9.74
N VAL A 359 12.76 -12.27 8.88
CA VAL A 359 12.76 -12.50 7.42
C VAL A 359 14.01 -13.25 6.99
N THR A 360 15.18 -12.89 7.50
CA THR A 360 16.45 -13.59 7.16
C THR A 360 16.40 -15.04 7.62
N GLY A 361 15.93 -15.29 8.85
CA GLY A 361 15.74 -16.64 9.37
C GLY A 361 14.80 -17.47 8.50
N MET A 362 13.68 -16.88 8.06
CA MET A 362 12.80 -17.54 7.10
C MET A 362 13.52 -17.85 5.80
N SER A 363 14.14 -16.87 5.13
CA SER A 363 14.89 -17.10 3.89
C SER A 363 15.91 -18.25 4.03
N PHE A 364 16.58 -18.37 5.18
CA PHE A 364 17.50 -19.47 5.45
C PHE A 364 16.79 -20.82 5.60
N ILE A 365 15.63 -20.86 6.29
CA ILE A 365 14.78 -22.06 6.35
C ILE A 365 14.37 -22.50 4.94
N TYR A 366 13.95 -21.57 4.06
CA TYR A 366 13.62 -21.89 2.66
C TYR A 366 14.82 -22.46 1.92
N LEU A 367 16.03 -21.93 2.14
CA LEU A 367 17.26 -22.46 1.54
C LEU A 367 17.58 -23.88 2.03
N ILE A 368 17.46 -24.14 3.34
CA ILE A 368 17.66 -25.48 3.92
C ILE A 368 16.65 -26.46 3.32
N ILE A 369 15.37 -26.09 3.28
CA ILE A 369 14.31 -26.95 2.72
C ILE A 369 14.60 -27.25 1.25
N THR A 370 15.02 -26.25 0.47
CA THR A 370 15.38 -26.46 -0.94
C THR A 370 16.57 -27.42 -1.05
N ALA A 371 17.61 -27.23 -0.23
CA ALA A 371 18.78 -28.12 -0.21
C ALA A 371 18.41 -29.56 0.20
N LEU A 372 17.49 -29.74 1.15
CA LEU A 372 16.98 -31.05 1.56
C LEU A 372 16.23 -31.74 0.40
N TYR A 373 15.35 -31.01 -0.31
CA TYR A 373 14.65 -31.56 -1.47
C TYR A 373 15.61 -31.90 -2.62
N THR A 374 16.59 -31.04 -2.90
CA THR A 374 17.63 -31.32 -3.90
C THR A 374 18.45 -32.55 -3.50
N GLY A 375 18.86 -32.65 -2.23
CA GLY A 375 19.58 -33.81 -1.72
C GLY A 375 18.78 -35.10 -1.86
N LEU A 376 17.47 -35.06 -1.56
CA LEU A 376 16.58 -36.19 -1.79
C LEU A 376 16.46 -36.57 -3.26
N PHE A 377 16.37 -35.59 -4.15
CA PHE A 377 16.28 -35.87 -5.58
C PHE A 377 17.53 -36.63 -6.06
N PHE A 378 18.72 -36.19 -5.65
CA PHE A 378 19.96 -36.90 -5.97
C PHE A 378 20.05 -38.30 -5.34
N THR A 379 19.59 -38.49 -4.10
CA THR A 379 19.57 -39.83 -3.50
C THR A 379 18.59 -40.75 -4.23
N MET A 380 17.46 -40.23 -4.71
CA MET A 380 16.51 -41.00 -5.51
C MET A 380 17.07 -41.38 -6.89
N GLU A 381 17.73 -40.46 -7.59
CA GLU A 381 18.42 -40.79 -8.84
C GLU A 381 19.50 -41.87 -8.63
N PHE A 382 20.26 -41.77 -7.53
CA PHE A 382 21.24 -42.79 -7.17
C PHE A 382 20.60 -44.15 -6.88
N ILE A 383 19.50 -44.18 -6.11
CA ILE A 383 18.76 -45.41 -5.82
C ILE A 383 18.17 -46.00 -7.11
N MET A 384 17.57 -45.18 -7.97
CA MET A 384 17.02 -45.63 -9.26
C MET A 384 18.12 -46.24 -10.13
N GLY A 385 19.25 -45.54 -10.30
CA GLY A 385 20.40 -46.06 -11.05
C GLY A 385 20.98 -47.35 -10.44
N PHE A 386 20.97 -47.48 -9.11
CA PHE A 386 21.32 -48.74 -8.46
C PHE A 386 20.29 -49.83 -8.77
N THR A 387 18.99 -49.57 -8.61
CA THR A 387 17.93 -50.56 -8.87
C THR A 387 17.87 -51.00 -10.34
N GLU A 388 18.16 -50.12 -11.29
CA GLU A 388 18.27 -50.45 -12.71
C GLU A 388 19.39 -51.46 -12.99
N ASN A 389 20.48 -51.42 -12.20
CA ASN A 389 21.58 -52.38 -12.31
C ASN A 389 21.24 -53.77 -11.71
N TYR A 390 20.29 -53.88 -10.78
CA TYR A 390 19.94 -55.14 -10.09
C TYR A 390 18.58 -55.74 -10.51
N LEU A 391 17.70 -54.96 -11.13
CA LEU A 391 16.35 -55.38 -11.58
C LEU A 391 16.08 -55.04 -13.07
N PRO A 392 16.97 -55.43 -14.00
CA PRO A 392 16.87 -55.05 -15.41
C PRO A 392 15.59 -55.58 -16.08
N THR A 393 15.03 -56.69 -15.60
CA THR A 393 13.88 -57.37 -16.23
C THR A 393 12.56 -56.61 -16.09
N ILE A 394 12.38 -55.82 -15.02
CA ILE A 394 11.13 -55.04 -14.75
C ILE A 394 11.32 -53.57 -15.14
N LEU A 395 12.53 -53.02 -14.94
CA LEU A 395 12.85 -51.60 -15.19
C LEU A 395 13.35 -51.31 -16.62
N SER A 396 13.57 -52.34 -17.46
CA SER A 396 13.94 -52.14 -18.88
C SER A 396 12.90 -51.40 -19.70
N ASN A 397 11.63 -51.39 -19.26
CA ASN A 397 10.60 -50.61 -19.91
C ASN A 397 10.59 -49.17 -19.34
N PRO A 398 10.91 -48.16 -20.15
CA PRO A 398 11.01 -46.77 -19.68
C PRO A 398 9.71 -46.23 -19.10
N ILE A 399 8.56 -46.77 -19.51
CA ILE A 399 7.24 -46.37 -19.00
C ILE A 399 7.05 -46.85 -17.56
N TYR A 400 7.41 -48.10 -17.24
CA TYR A 400 7.29 -48.61 -15.88
C TYR A 400 8.29 -47.96 -14.92
N SER A 401 9.51 -47.67 -15.37
CA SER A 401 10.49 -46.89 -14.60
C SER A 401 10.00 -45.46 -14.33
N ALA A 402 9.41 -44.79 -15.33
CA ALA A 402 8.83 -43.45 -15.15
C ALA A 402 7.62 -43.42 -14.20
N ILE A 403 6.73 -44.42 -14.27
CA ILE A 403 5.58 -44.51 -13.35
C ILE A 403 6.06 -44.75 -11.92
N LEU A 404 7.03 -45.66 -11.73
CA LEU A 404 7.59 -45.97 -10.42
C LEU A 404 8.29 -44.75 -9.81
N SER A 405 9.07 -44.01 -10.61
CA SER A 405 9.76 -42.80 -10.15
C SER A 405 8.78 -41.70 -9.74
N ILE A 406 7.73 -41.44 -10.53
CA ILE A 406 6.68 -40.47 -10.17
C ILE A 406 5.98 -40.87 -8.87
N PHE A 407 5.66 -42.15 -8.70
CA PHE A 407 4.97 -42.64 -7.49
C PHE A 407 5.85 -42.55 -6.24
N ILE A 408 7.13 -42.93 -6.35
CA ILE A 408 8.10 -42.84 -5.24
C ILE A 408 8.39 -41.38 -4.89
N ILE A 409 8.65 -40.52 -5.87
CA ILE A 409 8.87 -39.07 -5.66
C ILE A 409 7.65 -38.42 -5.01
N GLY A 410 6.44 -38.77 -5.46
CA GLY A 410 5.19 -38.27 -4.89
C GLY A 410 4.98 -38.69 -3.43
N LEU A 411 5.19 -39.97 -3.11
CA LEU A 411 5.02 -40.49 -1.75
C LEU A 411 6.10 -39.99 -0.78
N LEU A 412 7.37 -40.00 -1.17
CA LEU A 412 8.46 -39.49 -0.33
C LEU A 412 8.40 -37.98 -0.16
N GLY A 413 8.09 -37.25 -1.24
CA GLY A 413 7.88 -35.80 -1.18
C GLY A 413 6.76 -35.44 -0.21
N SER A 414 5.65 -36.20 -0.24
CA SER A 414 4.55 -36.05 0.71
C SER A 414 4.95 -36.39 2.14
N ALA A 415 5.62 -37.52 2.37
CA ALA A 415 6.07 -37.94 3.70
C ALA A 415 7.03 -36.94 4.34
N ILE A 416 7.94 -36.35 3.56
CA ILE A 416 8.87 -35.33 4.02
C ILE A 416 8.19 -34.00 4.25
N ASN A 417 7.22 -33.64 3.41
CA ASN A 417 6.40 -32.46 3.66
C ASN A 417 5.69 -32.60 5.02
N VAL A 418 5.10 -33.76 5.32
CA VAL A 418 4.46 -34.05 6.62
C VAL A 418 5.47 -34.03 7.78
N LEU A 419 6.64 -34.66 7.63
CA LEU A 419 7.67 -34.71 8.66
C LEU A 419 8.24 -33.32 8.97
N LEU A 420 8.58 -32.55 7.92
CA LEU A 420 9.09 -31.20 8.06
C LEU A 420 8.01 -30.26 8.61
N GLN A 421 6.74 -30.41 8.20
CA GLN A 421 5.62 -29.64 8.78
C GLN A 421 5.52 -29.89 10.28
N LYS A 422 5.74 -31.13 10.73
CA LYS A 422 5.73 -31.51 12.15
C LYS A 422 6.91 -30.90 12.93
N ILE A 423 8.11 -30.87 12.33
CA ILE A 423 9.33 -30.35 12.97
C ILE A 423 9.36 -28.81 12.99
N LEU A 424 9.14 -28.18 11.85
CA LEU A 424 9.21 -26.72 11.70
C LEU A 424 7.93 -26.03 12.20
N LYS A 425 6.85 -26.81 12.42
CA LYS A 425 5.51 -26.34 12.78
C LYS A 425 4.97 -25.27 11.82
N THR A 426 5.58 -25.00 10.67
CA THR A 426 5.20 -23.93 9.74
C THR A 426 4.59 -24.52 8.47
N SER A 427 3.72 -23.76 7.80
CA SER A 427 3.29 -24.10 6.44
C SER A 427 4.52 -24.03 5.54
N ILE A 428 4.96 -25.18 5.06
CA ILE A 428 6.12 -25.30 4.19
C ILE A 428 5.71 -24.89 2.78
N PRO A 429 6.53 -24.11 2.06
CA PRO A 429 6.36 -23.92 0.63
C PRO A 429 6.36 -25.24 -0.13
N ASP A 430 5.61 -25.26 -1.22
CA ASP A 430 5.70 -26.34 -2.18
C ASP A 430 7.16 -26.51 -2.68
N ILE A 431 7.57 -27.75 -2.97
CA ILE A 431 8.86 -28.09 -3.58
C ILE A 431 9.07 -27.23 -4.83
N LEU A 432 8.04 -27.07 -5.64
CA LEU A 432 8.11 -26.26 -6.85
C LEU A 432 8.37 -24.78 -6.52
N GLU A 433 7.73 -24.26 -5.46
CA GLU A 433 7.97 -22.89 -4.99
C GLU A 433 9.42 -22.72 -4.52
N CYS A 434 9.98 -23.72 -3.82
CA CYS A 434 11.37 -23.74 -3.36
C CYS A 434 12.38 -23.73 -4.51
N VAL A 435 12.22 -24.64 -5.47
CA VAL A 435 13.15 -24.80 -6.60
C VAL A 435 13.13 -23.55 -7.49
N VAL A 436 11.94 -23.07 -7.86
CA VAL A 436 11.79 -21.89 -8.73
C VAL A 436 12.39 -20.62 -8.09
N ASN A 437 12.35 -20.52 -6.75
CA ASN A 437 12.78 -19.31 -6.05
C ASN A 437 14.13 -19.45 -5.33
N PHE A 438 14.87 -20.53 -5.51
CA PHE A 438 16.13 -20.78 -4.79
C PHE A 438 17.13 -19.61 -4.88
N ILE A 439 17.47 -19.20 -6.10
CA ILE A 439 18.38 -18.07 -6.36
C ILE A 439 17.83 -16.78 -5.73
N VAL A 440 16.51 -16.60 -5.77
CA VAL A 440 15.84 -15.43 -5.19
C VAL A 440 15.97 -15.41 -3.68
N TYR A 441 15.89 -16.56 -3.01
CA TYR A 441 16.07 -16.66 -1.55
C TYR A 441 17.51 -16.37 -1.12
N ILE A 442 18.51 -16.83 -1.87
CA ILE A 442 19.92 -16.47 -1.66
C ILE A 442 20.08 -14.95 -1.77
N ILE A 443 19.61 -14.39 -2.87
CA ILE A 443 19.65 -12.95 -3.13
C ILE A 443 18.98 -12.16 -2.01
N ASP A 444 17.81 -12.60 -1.54
CA ASP A 444 17.08 -11.90 -0.49
C ASP A 444 17.83 -11.96 0.85
N ALA A 445 18.37 -13.13 1.23
CA ALA A 445 19.20 -13.28 2.43
C ALA A 445 20.45 -12.38 2.38
N ILE A 446 21.21 -12.44 1.28
CA ILE A 446 22.38 -11.60 1.02
C ILE A 446 21.97 -10.12 1.08
N SER A 447 20.88 -9.72 0.43
CA SER A 447 20.47 -8.32 0.39
C SER A 447 20.17 -7.75 1.78
N ILE A 448 19.65 -8.56 2.71
CA ILE A 448 19.36 -8.12 4.08
C ILE A 448 20.65 -8.04 4.91
N ILE A 449 21.56 -9.00 4.72
CA ILE A 449 22.88 -9.03 5.39
C ILE A 449 23.74 -7.83 4.94
N PHE A 450 23.86 -7.57 3.64
CA PHE A 450 24.66 -6.44 3.12
C PHE A 450 23.96 -5.08 3.30
N LYS A 451 22.62 -5.04 3.41
CA LYS A 451 21.91 -3.82 3.82
C LYS A 451 22.28 -3.40 5.26
N ARG A 452 22.77 -4.29 6.13
CA ARG A 452 23.21 -3.89 7.49
C ARG A 452 24.42 -2.95 7.47
N ASP A 453 25.34 -3.10 6.52
CA ASP A 453 26.56 -2.29 6.45
C ASP A 453 26.36 -0.93 5.77
N LYS A 454 25.55 -0.86 4.71
CA LYS A 454 25.35 0.39 3.94
C LYS A 454 24.46 1.43 4.66
N ARG A 455 23.82 1.05 5.76
CA ARG A 455 22.85 1.87 6.51
C ARG A 455 23.44 2.70 7.64
N ARG A 456 24.74 2.54 7.97
CA ARG A 456 25.42 3.42 8.93
C ARG A 456 25.55 4.87 8.42
N GLY A 457 25.53 5.12 7.11
CA GLY A 457 25.64 6.48 6.55
C GLY A 457 24.39 7.04 5.87
N LYS A 458 23.44 6.20 5.43
CA LYS A 458 22.29 6.66 4.60
C LYS A 458 20.97 6.87 5.34
N TYR A 459 20.91 6.52 6.63
CA TYR A 459 19.72 6.70 7.47
C TYR A 459 19.82 7.94 8.39
N GLU A 460 20.87 8.74 8.26
CA GLU A 460 20.88 10.11 8.78
C GLU A 460 20.16 11.08 7.86
N SER A 461 20.05 10.82 6.55
CA SER A 461 19.27 11.70 5.65
C SER A 461 17.77 11.60 5.92
N TYR A 462 17.21 10.40 6.15
CA TYR A 462 15.83 10.21 6.62
C TYR A 462 15.59 10.57 8.10
N ARG A 463 16.60 11.07 8.81
CA ARG A 463 16.48 11.63 10.16
C ARG A 463 16.51 13.16 10.20
N LEU A 464 16.80 13.78 9.05
CA LEU A 464 16.65 15.21 8.78
C LEU A 464 15.52 15.47 7.77
N TYR A 465 14.64 14.49 7.58
CA TYR A 465 13.32 14.62 6.95
C TYR A 465 12.26 14.28 8.00
#